data_AF-A0A6B0XU74-F1
#
_entry.id   AF-A0A6B0XU74-F1
#
_cell.length_a   1.000
_cell.length_b   1.000
_cell.length_c   1.000
_cell.angle_alpha   90.00
_cell.angle_beta   90.00
_cell.angle_gamma   90.00
#
_symmetry.space_group_name_H-M   'P 1'
#
loop_
_entity.id
_entity.type
_entity.pdbx_description
1 polymer ?
#
loop_
_entity_poly.entity_id
_entity_poly.type
_entity_poly.pdbx_seq_one_letter_code
_entity_poly.pdbx_strand_id
1 'polypeptide(L)'
;MGNLSSVAFLGLQVNELSGSVPSELGGLSALRHLYLFTNSDLRGPLPQELTSLRLTTFDWIFTGLCSPPNAEFQNWLGSIPRGQCEGVCPSSEP
;
A
#
# COMPACT_ATOMS: atom_id res chain seq x y z
N MET A 1 -0.48 -24.11 -22.82
CA MET A 1 -1.19 -22.82 -22.72
C MET A 1 -0.83 -22.21 -21.37
N GLY A 2 0.26 -21.46 -21.33
CA GLY A 2 0.69 -20.82 -20.09
C GLY A 2 -0.23 -19.64 -19.81
N ASN A 3 -1.09 -19.76 -18.79
CA ASN A 3 -1.83 -18.63 -18.26
C ASN A 3 -0.82 -17.73 -17.52
N LEU A 4 -0.11 -16.89 -18.27
CA LEU A 4 0.65 -15.79 -17.70
C LEU A 4 -0.38 -14.82 -17.14
N SER A 5 -0.81 -15.04 -15.91
CA SER A 5 -1.46 -13.98 -15.14
C SER A 5 -0.48 -12.82 -15.17
N SER A 6 -0.81 -11.73 -15.87
CA SER A 6 0.04 -10.54 -15.94
C SER A 6 0.22 -10.02 -14.52
N VAL A 7 1.31 -10.42 -13.87
CA VAL A 7 1.74 -9.90 -12.59
C VAL A 7 2.26 -8.51 -12.87
N ALA A 8 1.56 -7.49 -12.35
CA ALA A 8 2.05 -6.11 -12.45
C ALA A 8 2.89 -5.76 -11.21
N PHE A 9 4.00 -5.09 -11.48
CA PHE A 9 4.93 -4.53 -10.50
C PHE A 9 4.88 -3.01 -10.61
N LEU A 10 4.72 -2.31 -9.49
CA LEU A 10 4.80 -0.85 -9.40
C LEU A 10 5.82 -0.48 -8.32
N GLY A 11 7.00 -0.04 -8.77
CA GLY A 11 8.05 0.46 -7.90
C GLY A 11 8.12 1.98 -7.98
N LEU A 12 7.83 2.64 -6.86
CA LEU A 12 7.89 4.09 -6.67
C LEU A 12 8.80 4.47 -5.49
N GLN A 13 9.52 3.50 -4.92
CA GLN A 13 10.44 3.68 -3.80
C GLN A 13 11.63 4.58 -4.15
N VAL A 14 12.23 5.20 -3.13
CA VAL A 14 13.45 6.01 -3.25
C VAL A 14 13.27 7.18 -4.23
N ASN A 15 12.23 7.98 -3.99
CA ASN A 15 11.93 9.19 -4.73
C ASN A 15 11.61 10.34 -3.76
N GLU A 16 11.27 11.50 -4.33
CA GLU A 16 10.79 12.67 -3.61
C GLU A 16 9.26 12.82 -3.74
N LEU A 17 8.54 11.69 -3.75
CA LEU A 17 7.08 11.72 -3.82
C LEU A 17 6.50 12.34 -2.55
N SER A 18 5.43 13.11 -2.73
CA SER A 18 4.78 13.87 -1.68
C SER A 18 3.26 13.73 -1.75
N GLY A 19 2.58 14.12 -0.67
CA GLY A 19 1.12 14.02 -0.57
C GLY A 19 0.65 12.64 -0.14
N SER A 20 -0.56 12.25 -0.52
CA SER A 20 -1.17 10.97 -0.16
C SER A 20 -1.11 9.96 -1.29
N VAL A 21 -1.28 8.67 -0.96
CA VAL A 21 -1.43 7.63 -1.98
C VAL A 21 -2.81 7.77 -2.65
N PRO A 22 -2.89 7.83 -3.99
CA PRO A 22 -4.16 7.95 -4.72
C PRO A 22 -5.02 6.68 -4.62
N SER A 23 -6.33 6.83 -4.47
CA SER A 23 -7.28 5.70 -4.36
C SER A 23 -7.40 4.91 -5.66
N GLU A 24 -7.06 5.54 -6.79
CA GLU A 24 -7.05 4.94 -8.12
C GLU A 24 -6.11 3.74 -8.23
N LEU A 25 -5.10 3.61 -7.35
CA LEU A 25 -4.25 2.41 -7.29
C LEU A 25 -5.04 1.14 -6.98
N GLY A 26 -6.18 1.23 -6.29
CA GLY A 26 -7.09 0.10 -6.07
C GLY A 26 -7.67 -0.46 -7.37
N GLY A 27 -7.76 0.34 -8.43
CA GLY A 27 -8.24 -0.12 -9.75
C GLY A 27 -7.28 -1.05 -10.48
N LEU A 28 -6.02 -1.16 -10.04
CA LEU A 28 -4.98 -1.95 -10.69
C LEU A 28 -5.08 -3.45 -10.33
N SER A 29 -6.17 -4.11 -10.72
CA SER A 29 -6.48 -5.51 -10.35
C SER A 29 -5.39 -6.56 -10.65
N ALA A 30 -4.50 -6.28 -11.61
CA ALA A 30 -3.34 -7.10 -11.96
C ALA A 30 -2.11 -6.88 -11.05
N LEU A 31 -2.10 -5.83 -10.22
CA LEU A 31 -0.99 -5.46 -9.37
C LEU A 31 -0.74 -6.51 -8.28
N ARG A 32 0.51 -6.91 -8.12
CA ARG A 32 0.96 -7.88 -7.12
C ARG A 32 2.11 -7.38 -6.26
N HIS A 33 2.88 -6.41 -6.74
CA HIS A 33 4.00 -5.83 -6.02
C HIS A 33 3.88 -4.31 -6.05
N LEU A 34 3.83 -3.70 -4.87
CA LEU A 34 3.79 -2.26 -4.69
C LEU A 34 4.89 -1.83 -3.71
N TYR A 35 5.76 -0.94 -4.15
CA TYR A 35 6.84 -0.42 -3.33
C TYR A 35 6.78 1.10 -3.29
N LEU A 36 6.58 1.67 -2.10
CA LEU A 36 6.47 3.09 -1.82
C LEU A 36 7.54 3.59 -0.83
N PHE A 37 8.36 2.70 -0.30
CA PHE A 37 9.31 3.02 0.76
C PHE A 37 10.32 4.09 0.40
N THR A 38 10.89 4.77 1.41
CA THR A 38 11.87 5.85 1.22
C THR A 38 11.29 6.96 0.32
N ASN A 39 10.15 7.51 0.74
CA ASN A 39 9.57 8.75 0.22
C ASN A 39 9.15 9.60 1.43
N SER A 40 10.02 10.50 1.88
CA SER A 40 9.87 11.20 3.16
C SER A 40 8.63 12.11 3.23
N ASP A 41 8.19 12.66 2.10
CA ASP A 41 7.06 13.59 2.04
C ASP A 41 5.73 12.92 1.73
N LEU A 42 5.75 11.63 1.40
CA LEU A 42 4.56 10.81 1.18
C LEU A 42 3.96 10.47 2.55
N ARG A 43 2.74 10.94 2.79
CA ARG A 43 2.13 10.98 4.13
C ARG A 43 0.61 10.82 4.12
N GLY A 44 0.06 10.47 5.28
CA GLY A 44 -1.38 10.33 5.47
C GLY A 44 -1.88 8.88 5.39
N PRO A 45 -3.21 8.66 5.41
CA PRO A 45 -3.76 7.32 5.42
C PRO A 45 -3.57 6.62 4.07
N LEU A 46 -3.28 5.32 4.12
CA LEU A 46 -3.40 4.47 2.95
C LEU A 46 -4.88 4.38 2.52
N PRO A 47 -5.19 4.52 1.21
CA PRO A 47 -6.56 4.48 0.72
C PRO A 47 -7.17 3.10 0.94
N GLN A 48 -8.44 3.06 1.37
CA GLN A 48 -9.16 1.81 1.62
C GLN A 48 -9.33 1.00 0.34
N GLU A 49 -9.32 1.65 -0.82
CA GLU A 49 -9.44 1.03 -2.14
C GLU A 49 -8.31 0.02 -2.42
N LEU A 50 -7.17 0.10 -1.72
CA LEU A 50 -6.11 -0.90 -1.83
C LEU A 50 -6.57 -2.30 -1.39
N THR A 51 -7.61 -2.42 -0.55
CA THR A 51 -8.14 -3.74 -0.12
C THR A 51 -8.69 -4.57 -1.27
N SER A 52 -9.00 -3.95 -2.41
CA SER A 52 -9.43 -4.62 -3.64
C SER A 52 -8.28 -5.35 -4.37
N LEU A 53 -7.02 -5.05 -4.02
CA LEU A 53 -5.84 -5.65 -4.63
C LEU A 53 -5.46 -6.95 -3.95
N ARG A 54 -4.90 -7.90 -4.72
CA ARG A 54 -4.34 -9.16 -4.20
C ARG A 54 -2.82 -9.08 -4.17
N LEU A 55 -2.27 -8.20 -3.34
CA LEU A 55 -0.83 -7.96 -3.26
C LEU A 55 -0.09 -9.16 -2.64
N THR A 56 1.09 -9.42 -3.17
CA THR A 56 2.06 -10.38 -2.62
C THR A 56 3.22 -9.67 -1.91
N THR A 57 3.46 -8.41 -2.24
CA THR A 57 4.43 -7.57 -1.57
C THR A 57 3.91 -6.14 -1.55
N PHE A 58 3.92 -5.53 -0.38
CA PHE A 58 3.57 -4.13 -0.21
C PHE A 58 4.47 -3.54 0.87
N ASP A 59 5.31 -2.58 0.51
CA ASP A 59 6.27 -1.94 1.43
C ASP A 59 6.24 -0.42 1.27
N TRP A 60 6.02 0.28 2.37
CA TRP A 60 5.99 1.73 2.52
C TRP A 60 6.85 2.24 3.70
N ILE A 61 7.84 1.47 4.19
CA ILE A 61 8.71 1.94 5.29
C ILE A 61 9.41 3.27 4.93
N PHE A 62 9.81 4.05 5.94
CA PHE A 62 10.43 5.37 5.72
C PHE A 62 9.54 6.32 4.88
N THR A 63 8.23 6.29 5.15
CA THR A 63 7.25 7.29 4.69
C THR A 63 6.47 7.79 5.92
N GLY A 64 5.68 8.85 5.76
CA GLY A 64 4.68 9.28 6.73
C GLY A 64 3.32 8.62 6.55
N LEU A 65 3.25 7.49 5.82
CA LEU A 65 2.00 6.78 5.58
C LEU A 65 1.59 5.94 6.78
N CYS A 66 0.29 5.82 6.99
CA CYS A 66 -0.26 5.00 8.07
C CYS A 66 -1.39 4.11 7.55
N SER A 67 -1.57 2.95 8.17
CA SER A 67 -2.65 2.02 7.81
C SER A 67 -3.97 2.39 8.52
N PRO A 68 -5.11 2.41 7.82
CA PRO A 68 -6.42 2.58 8.45
C PRO A 68 -6.66 1.57 9.58
N PRO A 69 -7.21 1.98 10.74
CA PRO A 69 -7.39 1.09 11.90
C PRO A 69 -8.51 0.06 11.73
N ASN A 70 -9.31 0.13 10.66
CA ASN A 70 -10.48 -0.72 10.51
C ASN A 70 -10.08 -2.19 10.26
N ALA A 71 -10.91 -3.12 10.77
CA ALA A 71 -10.62 -4.55 10.73
C ALA A 71 -10.47 -5.09 9.30
N GLU A 72 -11.22 -4.55 8.33
CA GLU A 72 -11.13 -4.95 6.93
C GLU A 72 -9.72 -4.70 6.37
N PHE A 73 -9.20 -3.48 6.55
CA PHE A 73 -7.88 -3.10 6.07
C PHE A 73 -6.78 -3.87 6.79
N GLN A 74 -6.90 -4.05 8.10
CA GLN A 74 -5.92 -4.81 8.88
C GLN A 74 -5.90 -6.29 8.50
N ASN A 75 -7.06 -6.90 8.22
CA ASN A 75 -7.15 -8.27 7.72
C ASN A 75 -6.54 -8.40 6.31
N TRP A 76 -6.84 -7.44 5.43
CA TRP A 76 -6.25 -7.39 4.10
C TRP A 76 -4.74 -7.25 4.17
N LEU A 77 -4.23 -6.31 4.97
CA LEU A 77 -2.80 -6.08 5.17
C LEU A 77 -2.11 -7.32 5.74
N GLY A 78 -2.73 -7.98 6.73
CA GLY A 78 -2.25 -9.24 7.29
C GLY A 78 -2.22 -10.41 6.31
N SER A 79 -2.97 -10.32 5.20
CA SER A 79 -2.93 -11.33 4.13
C SER A 79 -1.72 -11.19 3.18
N ILE A 80 -1.02 -10.05 3.22
CA ILE A 80 0.11 -9.75 2.33
C ILE A 80 1.38 -10.42 2.88
N PRO A 81 2.00 -11.38 2.15
CA PRO A 81 3.11 -12.17 2.68
C PRO A 81 4.43 -11.42 2.93
N ARG A 82 4.65 -10.24 2.31
CA ARG A 82 5.94 -9.53 2.34
C ARG A 82 5.76 -8.00 2.38
N GLY A 83 6.74 -7.33 2.99
CA GLY A 83 6.89 -5.87 2.94
C GLY A 83 6.29 -5.09 4.11
N GLN A 84 5.91 -5.74 5.21
CA GLN A 84 5.16 -5.07 6.30
C GLN A 84 5.89 -3.87 6.91
N CYS A 85 5.12 -2.82 7.21
CA CYS A 85 5.58 -1.56 7.79
C CYS A 85 4.75 -1.17 9.01
N GLU A 86 5.32 -0.27 9.83
CA GLU A 86 4.77 0.18 11.11
C GLU A 86 3.70 1.28 10.96
N GLY A 87 2.75 1.27 11.91
CA GLY A 87 1.88 2.41 12.18
C GLY A 87 0.44 2.23 11.68
N VAL A 88 -0.47 1.94 12.62
CA VAL A 88 -1.89 2.24 12.43
C VAL A 88 -2.05 3.76 12.52
N CYS A 89 -2.85 4.37 11.65
CA CYS A 89 -3.13 5.79 11.72
C CYS A 89 -3.64 6.13 13.12
N PRO A 90 -3.15 7.22 13.75
CA PRO A 90 -3.74 7.66 15.00
C PRO A 90 -5.24 7.83 14.77
N SER A 91 -6.06 7.22 15.63
CA SER A 91 -7.47 7.62 15.73
C SER A 91 -7.42 9.12 15.90
N SER A 92 -8.01 9.87 14.96
CA SER A 92 -8.10 11.33 15.03
C SER A 92 -8.47 11.70 16.46
N GLU A 93 -7.47 12.14 17.23
CA GLU A 93 -7.74 12.77 18.50
C GLU A 93 -8.30 14.14 18.11
N PRO A 94 -9.50 14.51 18.57
CA PRO A 94 -10.16 15.74 18.16
C PRO A 94 -9.29 16.99 18.39
#